data_AF-A0A6D0IG11-F1
#
_entry.id   AF-A0A6D0IG11-F1
#
_cell.length_a   1.000
_cell.length_b   1.000
_cell.length_c   1.000
_cell.angle_alpha   90.00
_cell.angle_beta   90.00
_cell.angle_gamma   90.00
#
_symmetry.space_group_name_H-M   'P 1'
#
loop_
_entity.id
_entity.type
_entity.pdbx_description
1 polymer ?
#
loop_
_entity_poly.entity_id
_entity_poly.type
_entity_poly.pdbx_seq_one_letter_code
_entity_poly.pdbx_strand_id
1 'polypeptide(L)'
;MTQLAIGKPAPLGAHYDGQGVNFTLFSAHAERVELCVFDANGQEHRYDLPGHSGDIWHGYLPDARPGLRYGYRVHGPWQPAEGHRFNPAKLLIDPCARQIDGEFKDNPLLHAGHNEPDYRDNAAIAPKCVVVVDHYDWEDDAPPRTPWGSTIIYEAHVKGLTY
;
A
#
# COMPACT_ATOMS: atom_id res chain seq x y z
N MET A 1 -22.85 6.40 6.13
CA MET A 1 -21.63 5.69 5.69
C MET A 1 -21.29 6.21 4.31
N THR A 2 -20.18 6.93 4.17
CA THR A 2 -19.73 7.40 2.85
C THR A 2 -19.14 6.19 2.13
N GLN A 3 -19.73 5.80 1.01
CA GLN A 3 -19.30 4.65 0.22
C GLN A 3 -18.28 5.10 -0.83
N LEU A 4 -17.27 4.27 -1.13
CA LEU A 4 -16.37 4.52 -2.26
C LEU A 4 -17.13 4.41 -3.58
N ALA A 5 -16.72 5.18 -4.58
CA ALA A 5 -17.15 4.93 -5.94
C ALA A 5 -16.41 3.68 -6.48
N ILE A 6 -16.91 3.10 -7.58
CA ILE A 6 -16.38 1.83 -8.09
C ILE A 6 -14.89 1.90 -8.49
N GLY A 7 -14.41 3.05 -8.98
CA GLY A 7 -13.05 3.21 -9.48
C GLY A 7 -12.75 2.36 -10.72
N LYS A 8 -11.48 2.11 -10.97
CA LYS A 8 -10.96 1.34 -12.11
C LYS A 8 -9.95 0.31 -11.63
N PRO A 9 -9.82 -0.86 -12.30
CA PRO A 9 -8.87 -1.91 -11.93
C PRO A 9 -7.41 -1.58 -12.30
N ALA A 10 -7.14 -0.40 -12.84
CA ALA A 10 -5.81 0.05 -13.21
C ALA A 10 -5.69 1.59 -13.05
N PRO A 11 -4.47 2.11 -12.80
CA PRO A 11 -3.22 1.37 -12.56
C PRO A 11 -3.19 0.68 -11.18
N LEU A 12 -2.18 -0.17 -10.96
CA LEU A 12 -1.97 -0.84 -9.68
C LEU A 12 -1.57 0.14 -8.56
N GLY A 13 -2.05 -0.10 -7.33
CA GLY A 13 -1.81 0.73 -6.16
C GLY A 13 -2.76 1.93 -6.05
N ALA A 14 -2.37 2.92 -5.25
CA ALA A 14 -3.10 4.18 -5.11
C ALA A 14 -2.61 5.22 -6.14
N HIS A 15 -3.52 5.77 -6.95
CA HIS A 15 -3.20 6.76 -7.99
C HIS A 15 -4.09 8.01 -7.87
N TYR A 16 -3.45 9.17 -7.70
CA TYR A 16 -4.11 10.46 -7.61
C TYR A 16 -4.29 11.05 -9.01
N ASP A 17 -5.53 11.39 -9.37
CA ASP A 17 -5.88 11.90 -10.71
C ASP A 17 -6.17 13.42 -10.76
N GLY A 18 -5.96 14.12 -9.65
CA GLY A 18 -6.28 15.54 -9.50
C GLY A 18 -7.62 15.83 -8.81
N GLN A 19 -8.54 14.87 -8.80
CA GLN A 19 -9.87 14.98 -8.19
C GLN A 19 -10.07 14.06 -7.00
N GLY A 20 -9.35 12.94 -6.97
CA GLY A 20 -9.40 11.96 -5.91
C GLY A 20 -8.35 10.87 -6.12
N VAL A 21 -8.52 9.75 -5.44
CA VAL A 21 -7.56 8.64 -5.49
C VAL A 21 -8.28 7.35 -5.88
N ASN A 22 -7.79 6.73 -6.96
CA ASN A 22 -8.15 5.38 -7.35
C ASN A 22 -7.24 4.39 -6.61
N PHE A 23 -7.83 3.47 -5.85
CA PHE A 23 -7.13 2.42 -5.14
C PHE A 23 -7.37 1.09 -5.83
N THR A 24 -6.31 0.30 -5.96
CA THR A 24 -6.40 -1.09 -6.42
C THR A 24 -5.54 -2.01 -5.57
N LEU A 25 -5.98 -3.26 -5.43
CA LEU A 25 -5.24 -4.31 -4.73
C LEU A 25 -5.46 -5.65 -5.45
N PHE A 26 -4.38 -6.31 -5.84
CA PHE A 26 -4.46 -7.69 -6.31
C PHE A 26 -4.68 -8.65 -5.13
N SER A 27 -5.72 -9.48 -5.23
CA SER A 27 -5.89 -10.63 -4.33
C SER A 27 -6.88 -11.65 -4.92
N ALA A 28 -6.33 -12.77 -5.40
CA ALA A 28 -7.12 -13.85 -6.02
C ALA A 28 -7.97 -14.68 -5.03
N HIS A 29 -7.69 -14.58 -3.72
CA HIS A 29 -8.32 -15.41 -2.70
C HIS A 29 -8.97 -14.59 -1.57
N ALA A 30 -8.97 -13.25 -1.68
CA ALA A 30 -9.70 -12.43 -0.72
C ALA A 30 -11.21 -12.60 -0.92
N GLU A 31 -11.95 -12.58 0.19
CA GLU A 31 -13.41 -12.57 0.19
C GLU A 31 -13.96 -11.14 0.32
N ARG A 32 -13.16 -10.24 0.90
CA ARG A 32 -13.47 -8.81 1.09
C ARG A 32 -12.18 -8.04 1.35
N VAL A 33 -12.09 -6.85 0.76
CA VAL A 33 -10.98 -5.92 1.00
C VAL A 33 -11.52 -4.61 1.55
N GLU A 34 -10.99 -4.20 2.69
CA GLU A 34 -11.23 -2.88 3.28
C GLU A 34 -10.02 -1.97 2.99
N LEU A 35 -10.27 -0.82 2.37
CA LEU A 35 -9.36 0.31 2.38
C LEU A 35 -9.45 0.99 3.75
N CYS A 36 -8.32 1.13 4.44
CA CYS A 36 -8.21 1.82 5.71
C CYS A 36 -7.46 3.13 5.47
N VAL A 37 -8.12 4.28 5.67
CA VAL A 37 -7.48 5.61 5.59
C VAL A 37 -7.35 6.21 6.98
N PHE A 38 -6.34 7.05 7.17
CA PHE A 38 -6.03 7.65 8.46
C PHE A 38 -6.09 9.16 8.37
N ASP A 39 -6.82 9.79 9.28
CA ASP A 39 -6.88 11.25 9.40
C ASP A 39 -5.61 11.83 10.06
N ALA A 40 -5.58 13.16 10.22
CA ALA A 40 -4.45 13.85 10.84
C ALA A 40 -4.21 13.45 12.32
N ASN A 41 -5.24 12.97 13.01
CA ASN A 41 -5.15 12.48 14.40
C ASN A 41 -4.78 10.99 14.48
N GLY A 42 -4.65 10.31 13.33
CA GLY A 42 -4.43 8.87 13.25
C GLY A 42 -5.69 8.03 13.45
N GLN A 43 -6.88 8.62 13.40
CA GLN A 43 -8.14 7.90 13.43
C GLN A 43 -8.33 7.12 12.13
N GLU A 44 -8.63 5.83 12.25
CA GLU A 44 -8.87 4.93 11.13
C GLU A 44 -10.32 5.04 10.63
N HIS A 45 -10.49 5.23 9.33
CA HIS A 45 -11.76 5.07 8.62
C HIS A 45 -11.64 3.93 7.62
N ARG A 46 -12.61 3.00 7.64
CA ARG A 46 -12.61 1.80 6.81
C ARG A 46 -13.70 1.86 5.77
N TYR A 47 -13.35 1.45 4.56
CA TYR A 47 -14.25 1.42 3.42
C TYR A 47 -14.07 0.11 2.66
N ASP A 48 -15.16 -0.56 2.32
CA ASP A 48 -15.08 -1.70 1.41
C ASP A 48 -14.69 -1.25 0.02
N LEU A 49 -13.75 -1.97 -0.62
CA LEU A 49 -13.51 -1.82 -2.05
C LEU A 49 -14.70 -2.44 -2.81
N PRO A 50 -15.49 -1.62 -3.53
CA PRO A 50 -16.73 -2.09 -4.14
C PRO A 50 -16.55 -2.81 -5.48
N GLY A 51 -15.40 -2.62 -6.14
CA GLY A 51 -15.12 -3.19 -7.46
C GLY A 51 -14.21 -4.41 -7.37
N HIS A 52 -14.48 -5.42 -8.19
CA HIS A 52 -13.64 -6.60 -8.36
C HIS A 52 -13.65 -7.01 -9.84
N SER A 53 -12.53 -6.85 -10.52
CA SER A 53 -12.36 -7.16 -11.94
C SER A 53 -11.20 -8.15 -12.11
N GLY A 54 -11.49 -9.40 -12.48
CA GLY A 54 -10.51 -10.48 -12.37
C GLY A 54 -10.13 -10.68 -10.91
N ASP A 55 -8.83 -10.65 -10.60
CA ASP A 55 -8.30 -10.73 -9.23
C ASP A 55 -7.94 -9.36 -8.63
N ILE A 56 -8.40 -8.27 -9.26
CA ILE A 56 -8.11 -6.89 -8.83
C ILE A 56 -9.32 -6.30 -8.12
N TRP A 57 -9.16 -6.01 -6.83
CA TRP A 57 -10.09 -5.21 -6.04
C TRP A 57 -9.82 -3.73 -6.30
N HIS A 58 -10.88 -2.92 -6.40
CA HIS A 58 -10.73 -1.50 -6.69
C HIS A 58 -11.84 -0.63 -6.12
N GLY A 59 -11.51 0.63 -5.89
CA GLY A 59 -12.42 1.65 -5.38
C GLY A 59 -11.84 3.05 -5.58
N TYR A 60 -12.71 4.06 -5.57
CA TYR A 60 -12.31 5.44 -5.74
C TYR A 60 -12.81 6.29 -4.60
N LEU A 61 -11.90 7.06 -3.99
CA LEU A 61 -12.21 8.02 -2.94
C LEU A 61 -12.12 9.44 -3.53
N PRO A 62 -13.27 10.10 -3.75
CA PRO A 62 -13.30 11.51 -4.17
C PRO A 62 -12.62 12.39 -3.13
N ASP A 63 -12.04 13.50 -3.59
CA ASP A 63 -11.41 14.55 -2.79
C ASP A 63 -10.20 14.13 -1.95
N ALA A 64 -9.83 12.86 -1.96
CA ALA A 64 -8.57 12.39 -1.40
C ALA A 64 -7.39 13.07 -2.11
N ARG A 65 -6.39 13.46 -1.32
CA ARG A 65 -5.21 14.20 -1.79
C ARG A 65 -3.91 13.44 -1.50
N PRO A 66 -2.82 13.74 -2.22
CA PRO A 66 -1.49 13.29 -1.85
C PRO A 66 -1.17 13.63 -0.39
N GLY A 67 -0.44 12.76 0.29
CA GLY A 67 -0.19 12.81 1.73
C GLY A 67 -1.20 11.99 2.56
N LEU A 68 -2.33 11.57 1.97
CA LEU A 68 -3.27 10.67 2.65
C LEU A 68 -2.57 9.35 3.01
N ARG A 69 -2.66 8.98 4.29
CA ARG A 69 -2.16 7.72 4.81
C ARG A 69 -3.21 6.63 4.66
N TYR A 70 -2.80 5.47 4.19
CA TYR A 70 -3.69 4.33 4.00
C TYR A 70 -3.02 2.97 4.22
N GLY A 71 -3.83 1.93 4.28
CA GLY A 71 -3.44 0.53 4.22
C GLY A 71 -4.66 -0.34 3.89
N TYR A 72 -4.52 -1.65 3.96
CA TYR A 72 -5.60 -2.59 3.68
C TYR A 72 -5.84 -3.58 4.82
N ARG A 73 -7.10 -3.97 5.01
CA ARG A 73 -7.45 -5.19 5.76
C ARG A 73 -8.10 -6.16 4.80
N VAL A 74 -7.58 -7.37 4.75
CA VAL A 74 -7.99 -8.36 3.76
C VAL A 74 -8.59 -9.55 4.48
N HIS A 75 -9.85 -9.81 4.16
CA HIS A 75 -10.64 -10.92 4.67
C HIS A 75 -10.53 -12.11 3.72
N GLY A 76 -10.59 -13.31 4.27
CA GLY A 76 -10.51 -14.56 3.52
C GLY A 76 -10.22 -15.74 4.45
N PRO A 77 -9.95 -16.92 3.89
CA PRO A 77 -9.72 -18.12 4.67
C PRO A 77 -8.47 -18.07 5.56
N TRP A 78 -8.59 -18.54 6.79
CA TRP A 78 -7.46 -18.96 7.61
C TRP A 78 -7.36 -20.48 7.57
N GLN A 79 -6.56 -20.99 6.63
CA GLN A 79 -6.31 -22.41 6.44
C GLN A 79 -4.79 -22.62 6.23
N PRO A 80 -3.97 -22.54 7.29
CA PRO A 80 -2.51 -22.55 7.17
C PRO A 80 -1.93 -23.77 6.46
N ALA A 81 -2.60 -24.92 6.54
CA ALA A 81 -2.21 -26.15 5.85
C ALA A 81 -2.29 -26.04 4.32
N GLU A 82 -3.15 -25.14 3.81
CA GLU A 82 -3.33 -24.85 2.38
C GLU A 82 -2.62 -23.54 1.97
N GLY A 83 -1.90 -22.90 2.90
CA GLY A 83 -1.19 -21.63 2.67
C GLY A 83 -2.05 -20.38 2.87
N HIS A 84 -3.36 -20.50 3.07
CA HIS A 84 -4.25 -19.37 3.32
C HIS A 84 -4.08 -18.81 4.75
N ARG A 85 -3.71 -17.53 4.85
CA ARG A 85 -3.40 -16.85 6.11
C ARG A 85 -4.04 -15.45 6.20
N PHE A 86 -5.24 -15.29 5.68
CA PHE A 86 -5.96 -14.02 5.72
C PHE A 86 -6.30 -13.65 7.17
N ASN A 87 -5.95 -12.44 7.58
CA ASN A 87 -6.23 -11.95 8.92
C ASN A 87 -6.54 -10.45 8.89
N PRO A 88 -7.82 -10.05 8.90
CA PRO A 88 -8.21 -8.64 8.81
C PRO A 88 -7.88 -7.83 10.09
N ALA A 89 -7.45 -8.48 11.18
CA ALA A 89 -6.90 -7.75 12.33
C ALA A 89 -5.56 -7.07 11.99
N LYS A 90 -4.88 -7.50 10.91
CA LYS A 90 -3.60 -6.95 10.48
C LYS A 90 -3.83 -5.94 9.36
N LEU A 91 -3.50 -4.68 9.63
CA LEU A 91 -3.28 -3.65 8.62
C LEU A 91 -2.08 -4.05 7.77
N LEU A 92 -2.30 -4.13 6.47
CA LEU A 92 -1.32 -4.49 5.45
C LEU A 92 -0.90 -3.26 4.67
N ILE A 93 0.36 -3.26 4.23
CA ILE A 93 0.87 -2.31 3.25
C ILE A 93 0.41 -2.71 1.85
N ASP A 94 0.15 -1.71 1.02
CA ASP A 94 -0.07 -1.87 -0.41
C ASP A 94 1.24 -2.34 -1.08
N PRO A 95 1.26 -3.49 -1.77
CA PRO A 95 2.45 -3.96 -2.50
C PRO A 95 2.92 -2.99 -3.59
N CYS A 96 2.05 -2.10 -4.06
CA CYS A 96 2.34 -1.07 -5.05
C CYS A 96 2.48 0.34 -4.42
N ALA A 97 2.65 0.43 -3.09
CA ALA A 97 2.92 1.69 -2.43
C ALA A 97 4.22 2.33 -2.95
N ARG A 98 4.15 3.63 -3.25
CA ARG A 98 5.31 4.43 -3.69
C ARG A 98 6.01 5.16 -2.55
N GLN A 99 5.36 5.25 -1.40
CA GLN A 99 5.92 5.77 -0.15
C GLN A 99 5.31 5.04 1.04
N ILE A 100 6.15 4.76 2.03
CA ILE A 100 5.78 4.17 3.31
C ILE A 100 6.19 5.13 4.41
N ASP A 101 5.29 5.37 5.36
CA ASP A 101 5.49 6.20 6.53
C ASP A 101 5.38 5.38 7.82
N GLY A 102 6.34 5.60 8.73
CA GLY A 102 6.53 4.82 9.95
C GLY A 102 7.75 3.90 9.89
N GLU A 103 8.15 3.43 11.07
CA GLU A 103 9.30 2.55 11.24
C GLU A 103 8.84 1.09 11.31
N PHE A 104 9.60 0.20 10.68
CA PHE A 104 9.48 -1.24 10.92
C PHE A 104 10.28 -1.61 12.16
N LYS A 105 9.61 -1.60 13.30
CA LYS A 105 10.15 -2.18 14.55
C LYS A 105 9.56 -3.55 14.74
N ASP A 106 10.43 -4.52 15.03
CA ASP A 106 10.00 -5.86 15.38
C ASP A 106 9.02 -5.79 16.58
N ASN A 107 7.84 -6.36 16.40
CA ASN A 107 6.78 -6.33 17.38
C ASN A 107 5.82 -7.49 17.16
N PRO A 108 5.46 -8.26 18.21
CA PRO A 108 4.53 -9.38 18.10
C PRO A 108 3.16 -9.05 17.49
N LEU A 109 2.69 -7.80 17.57
CA LEU A 109 1.42 -7.38 16.95
C LEU A 109 1.46 -7.46 15.42
N LEU A 110 2.64 -7.36 14.79
CA LEU A 110 2.82 -7.54 13.35
C LEU A 110 2.66 -9.00 12.90
N HIS A 111 2.66 -9.95 13.84
CA HIS A 111 2.56 -11.37 13.50
C HIS A 111 1.09 -11.74 13.28
N ALA A 112 0.81 -12.45 12.19
CA ALA A 112 -0.54 -12.90 11.86
C ALA A 112 -1.04 -14.07 12.73
N GLY A 113 -0.12 -14.76 13.43
CA GLY A 113 -0.36 -16.03 14.12
C GLY A 113 0.31 -17.21 13.40
N HIS A 114 0.46 -18.35 14.09
CA HIS A 114 1.09 -19.56 13.54
C HIS A 114 0.04 -20.59 13.10
N ASN A 115 -0.57 -21.27 14.07
CA ASN A 115 -1.64 -22.26 13.86
C ASN A 115 -3.02 -21.59 13.87
N GLU A 116 -3.24 -20.69 14.83
CA GLU A 116 -4.43 -19.87 14.96
C GLU A 116 -4.11 -18.41 14.61
N PRO A 117 -5.08 -17.65 14.09
CA PRO A 117 -4.89 -16.23 13.80
C PRO A 117 -4.77 -15.43 15.09
N ASP A 118 -3.87 -14.46 15.10
CA ASP A 118 -3.81 -13.45 16.15
C ASP A 118 -4.77 -12.30 15.84
N TYR A 119 -5.83 -12.17 16.62
CA TYR A 119 -6.89 -11.18 16.42
C TYR A 119 -6.56 -9.76 16.94
N ARG A 120 -5.38 -9.56 17.53
CA ARG A 120 -4.98 -8.22 18.01
C ARG A 120 -4.70 -7.29 16.84
N ASP A 121 -5.25 -6.08 16.92
CA ASP A 121 -5.03 -5.04 15.93
C ASP A 121 -3.59 -4.51 15.95
N ASN A 122 -3.00 -4.28 14.78
CA ASN A 122 -1.65 -3.74 14.63
C ASN A 122 -1.64 -2.29 14.13
N ALA A 123 -2.79 -1.67 13.80
CA ALA A 123 -2.84 -0.36 13.13
C ALA A 123 -2.07 0.76 13.87
N ALA A 124 -2.01 0.70 15.20
CA ALA A 124 -1.26 1.64 16.02
C ALA A 124 0.25 1.63 15.73
N ILE A 125 0.81 0.48 15.34
CA ILE A 125 2.25 0.30 15.10
C ILE A 125 2.61 0.04 13.65
N ALA A 126 1.66 -0.45 12.84
CA ALA A 126 1.92 -0.79 11.45
C ALA A 126 2.25 0.48 10.67
N PRO A 127 3.27 0.46 9.79
CA PRO A 127 3.53 1.57 8.89
C PRO A 127 2.37 1.73 7.91
N LYS A 128 2.18 2.96 7.43
CA LYS A 128 1.09 3.32 6.53
C LYS A 128 1.67 3.65 5.16
N CYS A 129 0.98 3.23 4.11
CA CYS A 129 1.26 3.71 2.76
C CYS A 129 0.84 5.17 2.65
N VAL A 130 1.51 5.93 1.80
CA VAL A 130 1.18 7.33 1.54
C VAL A 130 0.84 7.51 0.07
N VAL A 131 -0.29 8.16 -0.20
CA VAL A 131 -0.63 8.58 -1.57
C VAL A 131 0.38 9.65 -2.00
N VAL A 132 1.07 9.41 -3.10
CA VAL A 132 2.02 10.37 -3.68
C VAL A 132 1.56 10.89 -5.03
N VAL A 133 2.16 11.99 -5.46
CA VAL A 133 2.05 12.52 -6.81
C VAL A 133 3.29 12.09 -7.62
N ASP A 134 3.10 11.59 -8.84
CA ASP A 134 4.20 11.17 -9.71
C ASP A 134 4.88 12.33 -10.44
N HIS A 135 4.20 13.47 -10.52
CA HIS A 135 4.72 14.62 -11.24
C HIS A 135 5.93 15.20 -10.50
N TYR A 136 7.07 15.22 -11.20
CA TYR A 136 8.29 15.89 -10.80
C TYR A 136 8.87 16.61 -12.01
N ASP A 137 9.31 17.85 -11.81
CA ASP A 137 9.99 18.64 -12.84
C ASP A 137 11.47 18.28 -12.83
N TRP A 138 11.91 17.56 -13.87
CA TRP A 138 13.30 17.14 -14.03
C TRP A 138 14.17 18.21 -14.68
N GLU A 139 13.62 19.38 -15.02
CA GLU A 139 14.30 20.43 -15.77
C GLU A 139 14.99 19.85 -17.03
N ASP A 140 16.31 20.04 -17.16
CA ASP A 140 17.12 19.55 -18.28
C ASP A 140 17.81 18.20 -17.99
N ASP A 141 17.51 17.53 -16.86
CA ASP A 141 18.13 16.25 -16.51
C ASP A 141 17.72 15.13 -17.48
N ALA A 142 18.68 14.27 -17.82
CA ALA A 142 18.48 13.18 -18.75
C ALA A 142 19.30 11.95 -18.34
N PRO A 143 18.78 10.72 -18.55
CA PRO A 143 19.52 9.51 -18.26
C PRO A 143 20.88 9.50 -18.99
N PRO A 144 22.00 9.18 -18.30
CA PRO A 144 23.35 9.28 -18.88
C PRO A 144 23.59 8.47 -20.15
N ARG A 145 22.87 7.34 -20.33
CA ARG A 145 22.93 6.45 -21.50
C ARG A 145 24.36 6.12 -21.97
N THR A 146 25.31 6.03 -21.03
CA THR A 146 26.72 5.76 -21.32
C THR A 146 26.87 4.37 -21.97
N PRO A 147 27.55 4.25 -23.13
CA PRO A 147 27.81 2.96 -23.74
C PRO A 147 28.57 2.03 -22.79
N TRP A 148 28.27 0.73 -22.85
CA TRP A 148 28.81 -0.23 -21.89
C TRP A 148 30.36 -0.30 -21.90
N GLY A 149 30.98 -0.22 -23.09
CA GLY A 149 32.44 -0.18 -23.22
C GLY A 149 33.12 1.07 -22.66
N SER A 150 32.34 2.10 -22.29
CA SER A 150 32.81 3.34 -21.66
C SER A 150 32.26 3.52 -20.24
N THR A 151 31.55 2.53 -19.72
CA THR A 151 30.94 2.59 -18.37
C THR A 151 31.96 2.21 -17.31
N ILE A 152 32.03 3.02 -16.24
CA ILE A 152 32.74 2.69 -15.01
C ILE A 152 31.71 2.71 -13.88
N ILE A 153 31.57 1.61 -13.15
CA ILE A 153 30.60 1.48 -12.06
C ILE A 153 31.28 1.90 -10.75
N TYR A 154 30.66 2.81 -10.02
CA TYR A 154 31.02 3.16 -8.65
C TYR A 154 29.92 2.67 -7.71
N GLU A 155 30.19 1.58 -6.99
CA GLU A 155 29.29 1.07 -5.96
C GLU A 155 29.48 1.86 -4.67
N ALA A 156 28.39 2.39 -4.13
CA ALA A 156 28.41 3.14 -2.88
C ALA A 156 27.13 2.96 -2.07
N HIS A 157 27.31 2.94 -0.75
CA HIS A 157 26.20 2.99 0.19
C HIS A 157 25.76 4.45 0.38
N VAL A 158 24.51 4.79 0.05
CA VAL A 158 23.99 6.18 0.10
C VAL A 158 24.35 6.92 1.40
N LYS A 159 24.12 6.28 2.56
CA LYS A 159 24.55 6.82 3.87
C LYS A 159 26.07 6.91 4.02
N GLY A 160 26.80 5.78 3.97
CA GLY A 160 28.24 5.75 4.21
C GLY A 160 29.11 6.49 3.18
N LEU A 161 28.55 6.90 2.05
CA LEU A 161 29.23 7.75 1.07
C LEU A 161 29.41 9.20 1.57
N THR A 162 28.48 9.68 2.41
CA THR A 162 28.39 11.10 2.79
C THR A 162 28.33 11.35 4.30
N TYR A 163 28.26 10.29 5.13
CA TYR A 163 28.16 10.35 6.60
C TYR A 163 29.17 9.46 7.31
#